data_AF-A0A1Y0VNC7-F1
#
_entry.id   AF-A0A1Y0VNC7-F1
#
_cell.length_a   1.000
_cell.length_b   1.000
_cell.length_c   1.000
_cell.angle_alpha   90.00
_cell.angle_beta   90.00
_cell.angle_gamma   90.00
#
_symmetry.space_group_name_H-M   'P 1'
#
loop_
_entity.id
_entity.type
_entity.pdbx_description
1 polymer ?
#
loop_
_entity_poly.entity_id
_entity_poly.type
_entity_poly.pdbx_seq_one_letter_code
_entity_poly.pdbx_strand_id
1 'polypeptide(L)' 'MTTFYCYSKCSTCKKAEKWLQEHDVSYGKIDLVEQPTD' A
#
# COMPACT_ATOMS: atom_id res chain seq x y z
N MET A 1 -8.01 8.00 -9.22
CA MET A 1 -7.57 7.72 -7.83
C MET A 1 -6.61 6.55 -7.91
N THR A 2 -5.38 6.71 -7.43
CA THR A 2 -4.36 5.64 -7.47
C THR A 2 -4.51 4.78 -6.22
N THR A 3 -4.71 3.48 -6.39
CA THR A 3 -4.91 2.55 -5.27
C THR A 3 -3.64 1.71 -5.08
N PHE A 4 -3.02 1.82 -3.92
CA PHE A 4 -1.86 1.06 -3.52
C PHE A 4 -2.31 -0.21 -2.79
N TYR A 5 -2.35 -1.31 -3.54
CA TYR A 5 -2.66 -2.63 -3.00
C TYR A 5 -1.42 -3.23 -2.36
N CYS A 6 -1.55 -3.59 -1.09
CA CYS A 6 -0.42 -4.03 -0.30
C CYS A 6 -0.87 -5.00 0.79
N TYR A 7 0.06 -5.66 1.48
CA TYR A 7 -0.24 -6.41 2.69
C TYR A 7 0.87 -6.21 3.73
N SER A 8 0.47 -6.13 5.00
CA SER A 8 1.33 -5.76 6.14
C SER A 8 2.59 -6.63 6.33
N LYS A 9 2.62 -7.86 5.80
CA LYS A 9 3.79 -8.76 5.86
C LYS A 9 4.80 -8.57 4.72
N CYS A 10 4.51 -7.73 3.73
CA CYS A 10 5.42 -7.51 2.60
C CYS A 10 6.46 -6.44 2.95
N SER A 11 7.75 -6.81 2.92
CA SER A 11 8.85 -5.84 3.09
C SER A 11 8.97 -4.88 1.89
N THR A 12 8.63 -5.34 0.68
CA THR A 12 8.63 -4.53 -0.55
C THR A 12 7.60 -3.42 -0.49
N CYS A 13 6.40 -3.73 -0.02
CA CYS A 13 5.33 -2.76 0.23
C CYS A 13 5.76 -1.59 1.10
N LYS A 14 6.43 -1.86 2.23
CA LYS A 14 6.87 -0.81 3.16
C LYS A 14 7.85 0.15 2.50
N LYS A 15 8.72 -0.37 1.62
CA LYS A 15 9.64 0.45 0.83
C LYS A 15 8.90 1.29 -0.22
N ALA A 16 7.91 0.70 -0.89
CA ALA A 16 7.09 1.41 -1.88
C ALA A 16 6.22 2.50 -1.24
N GLU A 17 5.60 2.23 -0.09
CA GLU A 17 4.83 3.20 0.68
C GLU A 17 5.70 4.40 1.08
N LYS A 18 6.91 4.14 1.59
CA LYS A 18 7.87 5.18 1.93
C LYS A 18 8.25 6.04 0.71
N TRP A 19 8.56 5.40 -0.42
CA TRP A 19 8.87 6.12 -1.66
C TRP A 19 7.69 7.00 -2.11
N LEU A 20 6.46 6.48 -2.05
CA LEU A 20 5.26 7.24 -2.40
C LEU A 20 5.04 8.44 -1.46
N GLN A 21 5.33 8.30 -0.16
CA GLN A 21 5.29 9.40 0.81
C GLN A 21 6.38 10.45 0.54
N GLU A 22 7.61 10.01 0.25
CA GLU A 22 8.74 10.90 -0.07
C GLU A 22 8.50 11.73 -1.34
N HIS A 23 7.73 11.18 -2.28
CA HIS A 23 7.37 11.85 -3.53
C HIS A 23 6.01 12.57 -3.46
N ASP A 24 5.39 12.68 -2.28
CA ASP A 24 4.08 13.30 -2.03
C ASP A 24 2.98 12.77 -2.98
N VAL A 25 3.06 11.48 -3.32
CA VAL A 25 2.11 10.85 -4.22
C VAL A 25 0.83 10.56 -3.44
N SER A 26 -0.30 11.07 -3.92
CA SER A 26 -1.60 10.71 -3.37
C SER A 26 -2.00 9.30 -3.81
N TYR A 27 -2.04 8.37 -2.86
CA TYR A 27 -2.51 6.99 -3.06
C TYR A 27 -3.49 6.56 -1.97
N GLY A 28 -4.46 5.74 -2.34
CA GLY A 28 -5.33 5.03 -1.39
C GLY A 28 -4.72 3.69 -1.04
N LYS A 29 -4.30 3.49 0.21
CA LYS A 29 -3.74 2.22 0.69
C LYS A 29 -4.86 1.21 0.97
N ILE A 30 -4.76 0.02 0.37
CA ILE A 30 -5.67 -1.10 0.64
C ILE A 30 -4.83 -2.31 1.09
N ASP A 31 -5.11 -2.83 2.29
CA ASP A 31 -4.48 -4.06 2.80
C ASP A 31 -5.28 -5.30 2.33
N LEU A 32 -4.68 -6.08 1.43
CA LEU A 32 -5.27 -7.27 0.83
C LEU A 32 -5.41 -8.45 1.82
N VAL A 33 -4.74 -8.42 2.98
CA VAL A 33 -4.78 -9.50 3.98
C VAL A 33 -5.78 -9.20 5.08
N GLU A 34 -5.94 -7.93 5.47
CA GLU A 34 -6.96 -7.53 6.44
C GLU A 34 -8.38 -7.53 5.88
N GLN A 35 -8.54 -7.44 4.56
CA GLN A 35 -9.81 -7.60 3.88
C GLN A 35 -9.83 -8.87 3.02
N PRO A 36 -10.01 -10.07 3.63
CA PRO A 36 -10.47 -11.21 2.87
C PRO A 36 -11.89 -10.91 2.42
N THR A 37 -12.06 -10.53 1.15
CA THR A 37 -13.38 -10.64 0.51
C THR A 37 -13.68 -12.12 0.38
N ASP A 38 -14.73 -12.57 1.08
CA ASP A 38 -15.38 -13.87 0.89
C ASP A 38 -15.71 -14.12 -0.59
#